data_AF-A0A1I8H7H7-F1
#
_entry.id   AF-A0A1I8H7H7-F1
#
_cell.length_a   1.000
_cell.length_b   1.000
_cell.length_c   1.000
_cell.angle_alpha   90.00
_cell.angle_beta   90.00
_cell.angle_gamma   90.00
#
_symmetry.space_group_name_H-M   'P 1'
#
loop_
_entity.id
_entity.type
_entity.pdbx_description
1 polymer ?
#
loop_
_entity_poly.entity_id
_entity_poly.type
_entity_poly.pdbx_seq_one_letter_code
_entity_poly.pdbx_strand_id
1 'polypeptide(L)'
;MELAPAQLGQWSLDRVHAYDYNKGVLHRGDGATEYLSQRPWTSSTVAGTGARRDPLTCPIPADSSSSPQPDCQRSLQSPVALAAAPDGSLIIGDGRYLRIL
;
A
#
# COMPACT_ATOMS: atom_id res chain seq x y z
N MET A 1 -20.99 -9.61 16.63
CA MET A 1 -21.67 -8.41 17.18
C MET A 1 -21.31 -7.24 16.28
N GLU A 2 -22.29 -6.44 15.87
CA GLU A 2 -22.08 -5.21 15.10
C GLU A 2 -21.45 -4.14 16.02
N LEU A 3 -20.55 -3.30 15.48
CA LEU A 3 -19.93 -2.25 16.27
C LEU A 3 -20.94 -1.13 16.54
N ALA A 4 -21.15 -0.79 17.81
CA ALA A 4 -21.98 0.35 18.22
C ALA A 4 -21.11 1.61 18.34
N PRO A 5 -21.27 2.64 17.47
CA PRO A 5 -20.36 3.78 17.42
C PRO A 5 -20.30 4.62 18.69
N ALA A 6 -21.44 4.78 19.39
CA ALA A 6 -21.56 5.69 20.53
C ALA A 6 -21.63 4.99 21.90
N GLN A 7 -21.78 3.65 21.93
CA GLN A 7 -21.99 2.87 23.17
C GLN A 7 -23.13 3.40 24.08
N LEU A 8 -24.10 4.11 23.50
CA LEU A 8 -25.25 4.70 24.19
C LEU A 8 -26.45 3.74 24.20
N GLY A 9 -26.24 2.46 24.55
CA GLY A 9 -27.35 1.50 24.65
C GLY A 9 -28.16 1.35 23.35
N GLN A 10 -27.49 0.99 22.24
CA GLN A 10 -28.04 0.86 20.88
C GLN A 10 -28.40 2.16 20.15
N TRP A 11 -28.26 3.34 20.79
CA TRP A 11 -28.39 4.62 20.09
C TRP A 11 -27.11 4.99 19.35
N SER A 12 -27.26 5.61 18.18
CA SER A 12 -26.17 6.22 17.41
C SER A 12 -26.24 7.74 17.48
N LEU A 13 -25.08 8.41 17.41
CA LEU A 13 -24.99 9.86 17.26
C LEU A 13 -24.57 10.14 15.83
N ASP A 14 -25.30 11.00 15.12
CA ASP A 14 -25.09 11.30 13.69
C ASP A 14 -23.61 11.48 13.31
N ARG A 15 -22.85 12.22 14.10
CA ARG A 15 -21.43 12.54 13.85
C ARG A 15 -20.41 11.53 14.39
N VAL A 16 -20.86 10.47 15.06
CA VAL A 16 -19.98 9.43 15.63
C VAL A 16 -20.05 8.18 14.77
N HIS A 17 -18.90 7.71 14.31
CA HIS A 17 -18.81 6.57 13.39
C HIS A 17 -17.87 5.52 13.98
N ALA A 18 -18.03 4.26 13.59
CA ALA A 18 -17.13 3.17 13.97
C ALA A 18 -16.63 2.43 12.73
N TYR A 19 -15.33 2.16 12.70
CA TYR A 19 -14.69 1.41 11.62
C TYR A 19 -14.30 0.00 12.11
N ASP A 20 -14.89 -1.03 11.51
CA ASP A 20 -14.46 -2.42 11.66
C ASP A 20 -13.33 -2.72 10.68
N TYR A 21 -12.08 -2.63 11.14
CA TYR A 21 -10.91 -2.85 10.28
C TYR A 21 -10.78 -4.30 9.79
N ASN A 22 -11.29 -5.28 10.54
CA ASN A 22 -11.22 -6.69 10.15
C ASN A 22 -12.17 -6.99 8.98
N LYS A 23 -13.33 -6.31 8.96
CA LYS A 23 -14.33 -6.48 7.89
C LYS A 23 -14.25 -5.43 6.80
N GLY A 24 -13.51 -4.34 7.01
CA GLY A 24 -13.48 -3.18 6.12
C GLY A 24 -14.85 -2.49 6.03
N VAL A 25 -15.55 -2.36 7.16
CA VAL A 25 -16.91 -1.80 7.22
C VAL A 25 -16.94 -0.53 8.07
N LEU A 26 -17.51 0.54 7.54
CA LEU A 26 -17.77 1.79 8.26
C LEU A 26 -19.25 1.83 8.67
N HIS A 27 -19.50 1.79 9.98
CA HIS A 27 -20.80 2.02 10.58
C HIS A 27 -20.96 3.52 10.89
N ARG A 28 -21.81 4.21 10.13
CA ARG A 28 -22.03 5.65 10.28
C ARG A 28 -23.12 5.91 11.33
N GLY A 29 -23.00 7.07 11.95
CA GLY A 29 -23.85 7.50 13.06
C GLY A 29 -25.27 7.86 12.65
N ASP A 30 -25.45 8.16 11.36
CA ASP A 30 -26.74 8.37 10.69
C ASP A 30 -27.48 7.07 10.35
N GLY A 31 -26.91 5.91 10.69
CA GLY A 31 -27.47 4.59 10.44
C GLY A 31 -27.03 3.96 9.12
N ALA A 32 -26.25 4.66 8.28
CA ALA A 32 -25.71 4.07 7.06
C ALA A 32 -24.56 3.08 7.37
N THR A 33 -24.47 2.01 6.59
CA THR A 33 -23.34 1.06 6.62
C THR A 33 -22.65 1.07 5.27
N GLU A 34 -21.33 1.28 5.27
CA GLU A 34 -20.53 1.33 4.06
C GLU A 34 -19.49 0.21 4.05
N TYR A 35 -19.49 -0.60 3.00
CA TYR A 35 -18.52 -1.67 2.77
C TYR A 35 -17.38 -1.13 1.90
N LEU A 36 -16.19 -0.95 2.48
CA LEU A 36 -15.05 -0.40 1.73
C LEU A 36 -14.61 -1.29 0.57
N SER A 37 -14.88 -2.60 0.66
CA SER A 37 -14.65 -3.55 -0.43
C SER A 37 -15.53 -3.33 -1.67
N GLN A 38 -16.63 -2.59 -1.54
CA GLN A 38 -17.53 -2.24 -2.65
C GLN A 38 -17.19 -0.88 -3.29
N ARG A 39 -16.24 -0.13 -2.70
CA ARG A 39 -15.76 1.10 -3.32
C ARG A 39 -14.99 0.77 -4.62
N PRO A 40 -14.95 1.70 -5.59
CA PRO A 40 -14.12 1.54 -6.77
C PRO A 40 -12.66 1.25 -6.38
N TRP A 41 -12.01 0.37 -7.15
CA TRP A 41 -10.60 0.05 -6.94
C TRP A 41 -9.73 1.28 -7.14
N THR A 42 -8.81 1.52 -6.20
CA THR A 42 -7.81 2.58 -6.29
C THR A 42 -6.47 1.97 -6.71
N SER A 43 -5.83 2.53 -7.75
CA SER A 43 -4.47 2.18 -8.14
C SER A 43 -3.48 3.23 -7.67
N SER A 44 -2.35 2.81 -7.10
CA SER A 44 -1.24 3.70 -6.73
C SER A 44 0.11 3.08 -7.14
N THR A 45 1.12 3.94 -7.28
CA THR A 45 2.48 3.50 -7.60
C THR A 45 3.22 3.15 -6.31
N VAL A 46 3.61 1.88 -6.17
CA VAL A 46 4.40 1.39 -5.03
C VAL A 46 5.91 1.34 -5.32
N ALA A 47 6.29 1.22 -6.60
CA ALA A 47 7.68 1.18 -7.04
C ALA A 47 7.85 1.86 -8.39
N GLY A 48 8.99 2.51 -8.61
CA GLY A 48 9.30 3.25 -9.82
C GLY A 48 8.77 4.68 -9.83
N THR A 49 9.32 5.48 -10.72
CA THR A 49 9.04 6.93 -10.85
C THR A 49 8.38 7.28 -12.18
N GLY A 50 8.14 6.28 -13.03
CA GLY A 50 7.76 6.45 -14.44
C GLY A 50 8.95 6.68 -15.38
N ALA A 51 10.11 7.09 -14.86
CA ALA A 51 11.35 7.17 -15.62
C ALA A 51 12.11 5.83 -15.57
N ARG A 52 12.78 5.48 -16.67
CA ARG A 52 13.68 4.32 -16.72
C ARG A 52 15.01 4.67 -16.08
N ARG A 53 15.50 3.82 -15.17
CA ARG A 53 16.86 3.96 -14.64
C ARG A 53 17.89 3.57 -15.69
N ASP A 54 18.81 4.47 -15.98
CA ASP A 54 19.99 4.22 -16.80
C ASP A 54 21.15 3.70 -15.92
N PRO A 55 21.64 2.46 -16.14
CA PRO A 55 22.72 1.88 -15.36
C PRO A 55 24.07 2.60 -15.47
N LEU A 56 24.32 3.35 -16.56
CA LEU A 56 25.58 4.04 -16.77
C LEU A 56 25.67 5.32 -15.96
N THR A 57 24.57 6.09 -15.92
CA THR A 57 24.49 7.36 -15.21
C THR A 57 24.04 7.20 -13.76
N CYS A 58 23.31 6.12 -13.45
CA CYS A 58 22.83 5.81 -12.11
C CYS A 58 23.04 4.31 -11.77
N PRO A 59 24.29 3.92 -11.43
CA PRO A 59 24.60 2.57 -10.98
C PRO A 59 24.08 2.31 -9.56
N ILE A 60 23.79 1.04 -9.25
CA ILE A 60 23.46 0.58 -7.90
C ILE A 60 24.74 0.00 -7.27
N PRO A 61 25.26 0.57 -6.17
CA PRO A 61 26.42 0.04 -5.44
C PRO A 61 26.16 -1.37 -4.88
N ALA A 62 27.20 -2.17 -4.73
CA ALA A 62 27.08 -3.53 -4.19
C ALA A 62 26.70 -3.56 -2.68
N ASP A 63 26.95 -2.46 -1.98
CA ASP A 63 26.80 -2.29 -0.53
C ASP A 63 25.63 -1.37 -0.13
N SER A 64 24.68 -1.10 -1.04
CA SER A 64 23.60 -0.13 -0.83
C SER A 64 22.46 -0.66 0.08
N SER A 65 22.80 -1.27 1.21
CA SER A 65 21.85 -1.97 2.08
C SER A 65 21.10 -1.08 3.07
N SER A 66 21.34 0.24 3.12
CA SER A 66 20.69 1.09 4.14
C SER A 66 20.74 2.61 3.96
N SER A 67 21.37 3.14 2.91
CA SER A 67 21.42 4.60 2.70
C SER A 67 20.22 5.12 1.90
N PRO A 68 19.78 6.38 2.11
CA PRO A 68 18.79 7.01 1.27
C PRO A 68 19.23 6.94 -0.19
N GLN A 69 18.52 6.16 -0.99
CA GLN A 69 18.84 6.01 -2.40
C GLN A 69 18.51 7.33 -3.13
N PRO A 70 19.43 7.87 -3.95
CA PRO A 70 19.11 9.00 -4.82
C PRO A 70 17.89 8.69 -5.67
N ASP A 71 17.12 9.71 -6.06
CA ASP A 71 15.87 9.53 -6.79
C ASP A 71 16.01 8.69 -8.06
N CYS A 72 17.16 8.77 -8.73
CA CYS A 72 17.46 7.95 -9.90
C CYS A 72 17.50 6.43 -9.60
N GLN A 73 17.85 6.02 -8.37
CA GLN A 73 17.85 4.63 -7.94
C GLN A 73 16.45 4.13 -7.57
N ARG A 74 15.49 5.02 -7.29
CA ARG A 74 14.06 4.67 -7.12
C ARG A 74 13.41 4.29 -8.46
N SER A 75 13.93 4.80 -9.57
CA SER A 75 13.52 4.40 -10.91
C SER A 75 13.84 2.92 -11.17
N LEU A 76 12.92 2.23 -11.85
CA LEU A 76 13.11 0.85 -12.29
C LEU A 76 13.81 0.85 -13.66
N GLN A 77 14.64 -0.14 -13.92
CA GLN A 77 15.35 -0.31 -15.19
C GLN A 77 14.52 -1.10 -16.21
N SER A 78 13.94 -2.22 -15.78
CA SER A 78 13.15 -3.15 -16.61
C SER A 78 12.48 -4.19 -15.70
N PRO A 79 11.37 -3.85 -15.03
CA PRO A 79 10.64 -4.81 -14.19
C PRO A 79 9.99 -5.89 -15.07
N VAL A 80 10.33 -7.16 -14.85
CA VAL A 80 9.86 -8.30 -15.66
C VAL A 80 9.19 -9.40 -14.85
N ALA A 81 9.36 -9.40 -13.52
CA ALA A 81 8.81 -10.41 -12.62
C ALA A 81 8.45 -9.80 -11.27
N LEU A 82 7.41 -10.36 -10.63
CA LEU A 82 6.94 -10.02 -9.29
C LEU A 82 6.70 -11.29 -8.48
N ALA A 83 7.04 -11.27 -7.20
CA ALA A 83 6.69 -12.32 -6.25
C ALA A 83 6.37 -11.72 -4.88
N ALA A 84 5.36 -12.26 -4.20
CA ALA A 84 5.10 -11.96 -2.79
C ALA A 84 5.80 -13.00 -1.91
N ALA A 85 6.62 -12.53 -0.98
CA ALA A 85 7.29 -13.39 -0.01
C ALA A 85 6.36 -13.69 1.19
N PRO A 86 6.55 -14.83 1.90
CA PRO A 86 5.74 -15.19 3.06
C PRO A 86 5.83 -14.20 4.23
N ASP A 87 6.89 -13.38 4.28
CA ASP A 87 7.06 -12.31 5.28
C ASP A 87 6.30 -11.02 4.93
N GLY A 88 5.61 -10.99 3.79
CA GLY A 88 4.85 -9.84 3.29
C GLY A 88 5.63 -8.94 2.32
N SER A 89 6.91 -9.22 2.06
CA SER A 89 7.73 -8.40 1.17
C SER A 89 7.35 -8.60 -0.31
N LEU A 90 7.49 -7.54 -1.11
CA LEU A 90 7.34 -7.62 -2.57
C LEU A 90 8.71 -7.69 -3.24
N ILE A 91 8.96 -8.78 -3.97
CA ILE A 91 10.18 -8.98 -4.73
C ILE A 91 9.93 -8.58 -6.19
N ILE A 92 10.76 -7.66 -6.70
CA ILE A 92 10.72 -7.19 -8.09
C ILE A 92 11.99 -7.63 -8.81
N GLY A 93 11.83 -8.36 -9.92
CA GLY A 93 12.91 -8.62 -10.87
C GLY A 93 13.09 -7.42 -11.80
N ASP A 94 14.05 -6.56 -11.50
CA ASP A 94 14.33 -5.30 -12.19
C ASP A 94 15.64 -5.34 -13.00
N GLY A 95 15.55 -5.78 -14.26
CA GLY A 95 16.70 -5.96 -15.13
C GLY A 95 17.67 -7.01 -14.57
N ARG A 96 18.83 -6.57 -14.09
CA ARG A 96 19.86 -7.44 -13.50
C ARG A 96 19.81 -7.52 -11.96
N TYR A 97 18.81 -6.89 -11.34
CA TYR A 97 18.70 -6.78 -9.89
C TYR A 97 17.40 -7.38 -9.39
N LEU A 98 17.44 -7.94 -8.18
CA LEU A 98 16.25 -8.19 -7.36
C LEU A 98 16.10 -7.02 -6.39
N ARG A 99 14.89 -6.48 -6.27
CA ARG A 99 14.54 -5.44 -5.30
C ARG A 99 13.51 -5.98 -4.34
N ILE A 100 13.67 -5.68 -3.07
CA ILE A 100 12.75 -6.07 -2.00
C ILE A 100 12.13 -4.78 -1.47
N LEU A 101 10.79 -4.72 -1.48
CA LEU A 101 10.00 -3.68 -0.84
C LEU A 101 9.37 -4.21 0.44
#